data_AF-A0A194Q5C0-F1
#
_entry.id   AF-A0A194Q5C0-F1
#
_cell.length_a   1.000
_cell.length_b   1.000
_cell.length_c   1.000
_cell.angle_alpha   90.00
_cell.angle_beta   90.00
_cell.angle_gamma   90.00
#
_symmetry.space_group_name_H-M   'P 1'
#
loop_
_entity.id
_entity.type
_entity.pdbx_description
1 polymer ?
#
loop_
_entity_poly.entity_id
_entity_poly.type
_entity_poly.pdbx_seq_one_letter_code
_entity_poly.pdbx_strand_id
1 'polypeptide(L)'
;MYNESVVPVKVESFSGMAAKSPIGQCIKTVLRRACVEKRLTVGLLPAIQYLSNNCNGALFCVTTEAPPGDSATHMQEVLLQAFCVENDIYCIKVDSESKLKKILGCCKTSVDFSCILVHYPYTDPFSDSQEIDLTSLTDTEKDLIDYCENNWGHSQIPVVKLPEK
;
A
#
# COMPACT_ATOMS: atom_id res chain seq x y z
N MET A 1 -43.85 5.67 -26.99
CA MET A 1 -43.46 4.30 -26.59
C MET A 1 -42.06 4.39 -26.01
N TYR A 2 -41.97 4.35 -24.68
CA TYR A 2 -40.71 4.29 -23.94
C TYR A 2 -40.13 2.88 -24.11
N ASN A 3 -38.88 2.77 -24.55
CA ASN A 3 -38.13 1.51 -24.45
C ASN A 3 -37.00 1.72 -23.44
N GLU A 4 -37.13 1.03 -22.32
CA GLU A 4 -36.10 0.84 -21.29
C GLU A 4 -34.95 0.01 -21.86
N SER A 5 -33.75 0.59 -21.92
CA SER A 5 -32.52 -0.17 -22.07
C SER A 5 -31.96 -0.43 -20.68
N VAL A 6 -32.33 -1.57 -20.12
CA VAL A 6 -31.89 -2.05 -18.81
C VAL A 6 -30.41 -2.43 -18.90
N VAL A 7 -29.56 -1.69 -18.20
CA VAL A 7 -28.15 -2.05 -17.98
C VAL A 7 -28.07 -3.24 -17.01
N PRO A 8 -27.37 -4.34 -17.36
CA PRO A 8 -27.18 -5.44 -16.43
C PRO A 8 -26.17 -5.02 -15.36
N VAL A 9 -26.66 -4.74 -14.15
CA VAL A 9 -25.83 -4.62 -12.95
C VAL A 9 -25.29 -6.01 -12.63
N LYS A 10 -23.98 -6.19 -12.84
CA LYS A 10 -23.26 -7.42 -12.53
C LYS A 10 -23.28 -7.61 -11.01
N VAL A 11 -24.01 -8.63 -10.58
CA VAL A 11 -24.16 -9.06 -9.18
C VAL A 11 -22.78 -9.48 -8.67
N GLU A 12 -22.26 -8.74 -7.69
CA GLU A 12 -21.04 -9.12 -6.99
C GLU A 12 -21.37 -10.25 -6.01
N SER A 13 -20.73 -11.39 -6.26
CA SER A 13 -20.80 -12.59 -5.43
C SER A 13 -20.28 -12.29 -4.03
N PHE A 14 -21.18 -12.21 -3.06
CA PHE A 14 -20.84 -12.26 -1.63
C PHE A 14 -20.38 -13.68 -1.28
N SER A 15 -19.08 -13.93 -1.37
CA SER A 15 -18.45 -15.09 -0.76
C SER A 15 -18.22 -14.79 0.72
N GLY A 16 -18.84 -15.60 1.59
CA GLY A 16 -18.67 -15.50 3.03
C GLY A 16 -17.24 -15.86 3.44
N MET A 17 -16.57 -14.96 4.14
CA MET A 17 -15.31 -15.22 4.85
C MET A 17 -15.43 -14.62 6.25
N ALA A 18 -14.81 -15.28 7.24
CA ALA A 18 -14.68 -14.82 8.62
C ALA A 18 -14.43 -13.31 8.69
N ALA A 19 -14.95 -12.62 9.70
CA ALA A 19 -14.88 -11.16 9.83
C ALA A 19 -13.43 -10.63 9.76
N LYS A 20 -12.90 -10.48 8.55
CA LYS A 20 -11.58 -9.94 8.26
C LYS A 20 -11.64 -8.49 8.69
N SER A 21 -10.63 -8.07 9.46
CA SER A 21 -10.56 -6.68 9.89
C SER A 21 -10.60 -5.78 8.65
N PRO A 22 -11.28 -4.61 8.72
CA PRO A 22 -11.36 -3.73 7.57
C PRO A 22 -9.93 -3.39 7.10
N ILE A 23 -9.71 -3.38 5.79
CA ILE A 23 -8.37 -3.26 5.20
C ILE A 23 -7.57 -2.05 5.74
N GLY A 24 -8.24 -0.94 6.03
CA GLY A 24 -7.61 0.23 6.66
C GLY A 24 -7.04 -0.05 8.07
N GLN A 25 -7.65 -0.96 8.83
CA GLN A 25 -7.13 -1.41 10.12
C GLN A 25 -5.94 -2.36 9.95
N CYS A 26 -5.92 -3.18 8.90
CA CYS A 26 -4.78 -4.00 8.54
C CYS A 26 -3.57 -3.10 8.22
N ILE A 27 -3.75 -2.10 7.35
CA ILE A 27 -2.71 -1.10 7.02
C ILE A 27 -2.17 -0.44 8.29
N LYS A 28 -3.07 0.04 9.18
CA LYS A 28 -2.67 0.67 10.45
C LYS A 28 -1.80 -0.25 11.31
N THR A 29 -2.18 -1.53 11.40
CA THR A 29 -1.48 -2.52 12.22
C THR A 29 -0.09 -2.83 11.65
N VAL A 30 0.01 -3.04 10.33
CA VAL A 30 1.29 -3.28 9.64
C VAL A 30 2.21 -2.07 9.73
N LEU A 31 1.70 -0.87 9.45
CA LEU A 31 2.50 0.36 9.55
C LEU A 31 3.03 0.59 10.97
N ARG A 32 2.20 0.41 12.01
CA ARG A 32 2.66 0.54 13.40
C ARG A 32 3.73 -0.48 13.75
N ARG A 33 3.53 -1.73 13.35
CA ARG A 33 4.50 -2.81 13.58
C ARG A 33 5.84 -2.51 12.90
N ALA A 34 5.80 -2.21 11.60
CA ALA A 34 6.97 -1.86 10.82
C ALA A 34 7.71 -0.63 11.36
N CYS A 35 6.97 0.34 11.93
CA CYS A 35 7.55 1.49 12.60
C CYS A 35 8.32 1.10 13.87
N VAL A 36 7.77 0.21 14.70
CA VAL A 36 8.44 -0.30 15.91
C VAL A 36 9.68 -1.13 15.54
N GLU A 37 9.57 -1.92 14.48
CA GLU A 37 10.65 -2.75 13.92
C GLU A 37 11.68 -1.93 13.10
N LYS A 38 11.50 -0.60 12.97
CA LYS A 38 12.38 0.32 12.23
C LYS A 38 12.63 -0.07 10.77
N ARG A 39 11.64 -0.70 10.14
CA ARG A 39 11.68 -1.18 8.75
C ARG A 39 10.75 -0.38 7.85
N LEU A 40 10.69 0.94 8.08
CA LEU A 40 9.94 1.88 7.26
C LEU A 40 10.87 2.93 6.65
N THR A 41 10.64 3.27 5.39
CA THR A 41 11.13 4.50 4.77
C THR A 41 9.94 5.44 4.58
N VAL A 42 10.04 6.66 5.11
CA VAL A 42 8.95 7.65 5.09
C VAL A 42 9.34 8.82 4.20
N GLY A 43 8.44 9.21 3.30
CA GLY A 43 8.59 10.29 2.33
C GLY A 43 8.85 9.79 0.92
N LEU A 44 8.41 10.55 -0.09
CA LEU A 44 8.55 10.19 -1.50
C LEU A 44 10.01 10.12 -1.93
N LEU A 45 10.80 11.16 -1.63
CA LEU A 45 12.21 11.24 -2.00
C LEU A 45 13.05 10.09 -1.40
N PRO A 46 12.99 9.82 -0.07
CA PRO A 46 13.70 8.68 0.51
C PRO A 46 13.24 7.32 -0.05
N ALA A 47 11.95 7.15 -0.35
CA ALA A 47 11.44 5.92 -0.94
C ALA A 47 12.02 5.69 -2.34
N ILE A 48 12.03 6.71 -3.20
CA ILE A 48 12.62 6.63 -4.54
C ILE A 48 14.12 6.32 -4.46
N GLN A 49 14.85 6.99 -3.56
CA GLN A 49 16.28 6.74 -3.36
C GLN A 49 16.58 5.32 -2.87
N TYR A 50 15.71 4.75 -2.04
CA TYR A 50 15.84 3.36 -1.63
C TYR A 50 15.61 2.42 -2.82
N LEU A 51 14.49 2.60 -3.53
CA LEU A 51 14.09 1.78 -4.66
C LEU A 51 15.10 1.82 -5.82
N SER A 52 15.81 2.93 -6.01
CA SER A 52 16.87 3.04 -7.02
C SER A 52 18.12 2.22 -6.68
N ASN A 53 18.35 1.91 -5.40
CA ASN A 53 19.52 1.16 -4.93
C ASN A 53 19.19 -0.31 -4.63
N ASN A 54 18.00 -0.59 -4.09
CA ASN A 54 17.54 -1.91 -3.69
C ASN A 54 16.00 -1.96 -3.70
N CYS A 55 15.40 -2.63 -4.69
CA CYS A 55 13.95 -2.84 -4.75
C CYS A 55 13.52 -4.13 -4.04
N ASN A 56 14.37 -5.16 -4.00
CA ASN A 56 14.04 -6.49 -3.47
C ASN A 56 13.70 -6.49 -1.96
N GLY A 57 14.21 -5.52 -1.20
CA GLY A 57 13.90 -5.38 0.22
C GLY A 57 12.53 -4.77 0.55
N ALA A 58 11.85 -4.20 -0.44
CA ALA A 58 10.57 -3.53 -0.27
C ALA A 58 9.39 -4.51 -0.45
N LEU A 59 8.43 -4.47 0.48
CA LEU A 59 7.23 -5.30 0.46
C LEU A 59 5.98 -4.48 0.06
N PHE A 60 5.71 -3.37 0.76
CA PHE A 60 4.56 -2.50 0.45
C PHE A 60 5.00 -1.09 0.14
N CYS A 61 4.39 -0.49 -0.88
CA CYS A 61 4.48 0.94 -1.18
C CYS A 61 3.12 1.59 -0.91
N VAL A 62 3.02 2.37 0.16
CA VAL A 62 1.79 3.06 0.56
C VAL A 62 1.86 4.51 0.10
N THR A 63 1.02 4.90 -0.86
CA THR A 63 0.97 6.26 -1.41
C THR A 63 -0.33 6.95 -1.03
N THR A 64 -0.28 8.25 -0.81
CA THR A 64 -1.48 9.07 -0.61
C THR A 64 -2.04 9.52 -1.95
N GLU A 65 -3.35 9.65 -2.03
CA GLU A 65 -3.99 10.24 -3.21
C GLU A 65 -3.50 11.67 -3.48
N ALA A 66 -3.08 11.91 -4.73
CA ALA A 66 -2.72 13.23 -5.20
C ALA A 66 -3.90 14.22 -5.02
N PRO A 67 -3.66 15.43 -4.50
CA PRO A 67 -4.69 16.46 -4.39
C PRO A 67 -5.33 16.76 -5.76
N PRO A 68 -6.65 17.00 -5.82
CA PRO A 68 -7.33 17.28 -7.07
C PRO A 68 -6.74 18.55 -7.70
N GLY A 69 -6.31 18.43 -8.97
CA GLY A 69 -5.71 19.54 -9.72
C GLY A 69 -4.18 19.60 -9.66
N ASP A 70 -3.52 18.76 -8.87
CA ASP A 70 -2.06 18.62 -8.88
C ASP A 70 -1.62 17.50 -9.83
N SER A 71 -1.42 17.87 -11.10
CA SER A 71 -0.96 16.93 -12.13
C SER A 71 0.47 16.43 -11.89
N ALA A 72 1.32 17.21 -11.23
CA ALA A 72 2.71 16.82 -10.98
C ALA A 72 2.77 15.67 -9.97
N THR A 73 2.07 15.82 -8.84
CA THR A 73 1.97 14.77 -7.82
C THR A 73 1.27 13.53 -8.38
N HIS A 74 0.22 13.71 -9.19
CA HIS A 74 -0.45 12.59 -9.83
C HIS A 74 0.47 11.82 -10.80
N MET A 75 1.28 12.52 -11.61
CA MET A 75 2.26 11.88 -12.49
C MET A 75 3.31 11.11 -11.69
N GLN A 76 3.84 11.69 -10.60
CA GLN A 76 4.81 11.02 -9.74
C GLN A 76 4.23 9.75 -9.09
N GLU A 77 2.98 9.83 -8.62
CA GLU A 77 2.25 8.69 -8.06
C GLU A 77 2.14 7.54 -9.07
N VAL A 78 1.71 7.84 -10.31
CA VAL A 78 1.55 6.85 -11.38
C VAL A 78 2.88 6.20 -11.75
N LEU A 79 3.95 6.99 -11.87
CA LEU A 79 5.29 6.47 -12.20
C LEU A 79 5.82 5.55 -11.10
N LEU A 80 5.69 5.96 -9.83
CA LEU A 80 6.12 5.15 -8.69
C LEU A 80 5.35 3.84 -8.60
N GLN A 81 4.03 3.89 -8.82
CA GLN A 81 3.18 2.72 -8.82
C GLN A 81 3.59 1.73 -9.93
N ALA A 82 3.82 2.23 -11.16
CA ALA A 82 4.27 1.39 -12.27
C ALA A 82 5.60 0.68 -11.94
N PHE A 83 6.57 1.42 -11.41
CA PHE A 83 7.85 0.85 -10.96
C PHE A 83 7.66 -0.24 -9.90
N CYS A 84 6.81 0.01 -8.90
CA CYS A 84 6.58 -0.95 -7.82
C CYS A 84 5.93 -2.23 -8.34
N VAL A 85 4.93 -2.12 -9.23
CA VAL A 85 4.27 -3.28 -9.86
C VAL A 85 5.25 -4.11 -10.69
N GLU A 86 6.16 -3.47 -11.43
CA GLU A 86 7.19 -4.16 -12.22
C GLU A 86 8.24 -4.91 -11.37
N ASN A 87 8.39 -4.53 -10.10
CA ASN A 87 9.36 -5.12 -9.17
C ASN A 87 8.70 -5.95 -8.06
N ASP A 88 7.46 -6.42 -8.26
CA ASP A 88 6.70 -7.22 -7.30
C ASP A 88 6.52 -6.56 -5.91
N ILE A 89 6.44 -5.23 -5.88
CA ILE A 89 6.16 -4.45 -4.68
C ILE A 89 4.67 -4.10 -4.65
N TYR A 90 4.00 -4.49 -3.57
CA TYR A 90 2.55 -4.28 -3.44
C TYR A 90 2.20 -2.81 -3.20
N CYS A 91 1.52 -2.19 -4.14
CA CYS A 91 1.06 -0.80 -4.05
C CYS A 91 -0.28 -0.66 -3.32
N ILE A 92 -0.36 0.28 -2.39
CA ILE A 92 -1.59 0.60 -1.65
C ILE A 92 -1.81 2.10 -1.68
N LYS A 93 -2.96 2.53 -2.22
CA LYS A 93 -3.35 3.94 -2.23
C LYS A 93 -4.23 4.25 -1.01
N VAL A 94 -3.96 5.34 -0.30
CA VAL A 94 -4.71 5.77 0.88
C VAL A 94 -5.28 7.19 0.76
N ASP A 95 -6.31 7.46 1.56
CA ASP A 95 -7.12 8.67 1.46
C ASP A 95 -6.47 9.93 2.05
N SER A 96 -5.56 9.81 3.02
CA SER A 96 -5.00 11.00 3.69
C SER A 96 -3.64 10.81 4.33
N GLU A 97 -2.71 11.68 3.94
CA GLU A 97 -1.40 11.85 4.58
C GLU A 97 -1.52 12.14 6.09
N SER A 98 -2.48 13.00 6.46
CA SER A 98 -2.69 13.41 7.85
C SER A 98 -3.06 12.23 8.76
N LYS A 99 -3.76 11.22 8.22
CA LYS A 99 -4.10 10.00 8.96
C LYS A 99 -2.89 9.07 9.12
N LEU A 100 -2.08 8.91 8.07
CA LEU A 100 -0.81 8.16 8.14
C LEU A 100 0.11 8.71 9.22
N LYS A 101 0.26 10.03 9.26
CA LYS A 101 1.06 10.72 10.26
C LYS A 101 0.61 10.43 11.69
N LYS A 102 -0.71 10.41 11.93
CA LYS A 102 -1.30 10.04 13.23
C LYS A 102 -1.05 8.56 13.57
N ILE A 103 -1.16 7.67 12.60
CA ILE A 103 -0.95 6.22 12.79
C ILE A 103 0.48 5.93 13.28
N LEU A 104 1.47 6.57 12.65
CA LEU A 104 2.90 6.43 12.98
C LEU A 104 3.33 7.21 14.24
N GLY A 105 2.47 8.07 14.78
CA GLY A 105 2.79 8.88 15.97
C GLY A 105 3.90 9.91 15.74
N CYS A 106 4.26 10.19 14.48
CA CYS A 106 5.30 11.14 14.14
C CYS A 106 4.76 12.57 14.16
N CYS A 107 4.95 13.27 15.28
CA CYS A 107 4.58 14.68 15.42
C CYS A 107 5.55 15.66 14.76
N LYS A 108 6.65 15.19 14.14
CA LYS A 108 7.60 16.09 13.46
C LYS A 108 6.90 16.71 12.24
N THR A 109 6.84 18.03 12.21
CA THR A 109 6.08 18.82 11.24
C THR A 109 6.71 18.88 9.84
N SER A 110 7.97 18.46 9.68
CA SER A 110 8.74 18.62 8.44
C SER A 110 8.90 17.36 7.60
N VAL A 111 8.32 16.23 8.00
CA VAL A 111 8.46 14.96 7.26
C VAL A 111 7.24 14.78 6.38
N ASP A 112 7.47 14.56 5.09
CA ASP A 112 6.50 14.20 4.07
C ASP A 112 6.03 12.74 4.28
N PHE A 113 4.72 12.50 4.32
CA PHE A 113 4.10 11.18 4.43
C PHE A 113 3.31 10.81 3.17
N SER A 114 3.57 11.48 2.04
CA SER A 114 2.96 11.17 0.74
C SER A 114 3.24 9.75 0.25
N CYS A 115 4.37 9.18 0.69
CA CYS A 115 4.76 7.81 0.41
C CYS A 115 5.41 7.17 1.65
N ILE A 116 5.08 5.91 1.93
CA ILE A 116 5.72 5.09 2.95
C ILE A 116 6.06 3.74 2.33
N LEU A 117 7.32 3.37 2.40
CA LEU A 117 7.80 2.06 2.00
C LEU A 117 7.94 1.17 3.23
N VAL A 118 7.37 -0.03 3.17
CA VAL A 118 7.47 -1.07 4.19
C VAL A 118 8.44 -2.13 3.68
N HIS A 119 9.48 -2.43 4.45
CA HIS A 119 10.46 -3.45 4.09
C HIS A 119 10.09 -4.82 4.66
N TYR A 120 10.64 -5.88 4.07
CA TYR A 120 10.52 -7.24 4.60
C TYR A 120 11.10 -7.35 6.01
N PRO A 121 10.49 -8.17 6.89
CA PRO A 121 11.06 -8.46 8.20
C PRO A 121 12.32 -9.31 8.04
N TYR A 122 13.50 -8.72 8.27
CA TYR A 122 14.82 -9.34 8.18
C TYR A 122 15.11 -10.05 6.84
N THR A 123 15.83 -9.36 5.95
CA THR A 123 16.49 -9.99 4.80
C THR A 123 17.87 -10.46 5.25
N ASP A 124 18.13 -11.78 5.28
CA ASP A 124 19.49 -12.29 5.48
C ASP A 124 20.36 -11.85 4.29
N PRO A 125 21.37 -11.01 4.49
CA PRO A 125 22.20 -10.51 3.39
C PRO A 125 23.10 -11.57 2.75
N PHE A 126 23.15 -12.79 3.31
CA PHE A 126 23.98 -13.90 2.84
C PHE A 126 23.19 -15.02 2.16
N SER A 127 21.86 -14.94 2.12
CA SER A 127 21.05 -15.94 1.44
C SER A 127 21.01 -15.65 -0.07
N ASP A 128 21.74 -16.45 -0.84
CA ASP A 128 21.72 -16.43 -2.32
C ASP A 128 20.35 -16.88 -2.89
N SER A 129 19.49 -17.46 -2.04
CA SER A 129 18.10 -17.76 -2.34
C SER A 129 17.23 -16.55 -2.02
N GLN A 130 16.86 -15.80 -3.05
CA GLN A 130 15.93 -14.65 -2.98
C GLN A 130 14.46 -15.08 -2.78
N GLU A 131 14.21 -16.28 -2.24
CA GLU A 131 12.85 -16.70 -1.92
C GLU A 131 12.43 -15.95 -0.66
N ILE A 132 11.67 -14.89 -0.88
CA ILE A 132 11.02 -14.12 0.17
C ILE A 132 10.19 -15.09 1.00
N ASP A 133 10.63 -15.34 2.24
CA ASP A 133 9.94 -16.26 3.12
C ASP A 133 8.64 -15.62 3.64
N LEU A 134 7.57 -15.81 2.89
CA LEU A 134 6.21 -15.36 3.24
C LEU A 134 5.72 -15.98 4.56
N THR A 135 6.38 -17.03 5.08
CA THR A 135 6.03 -17.60 6.39
C THR A 135 6.38 -16.67 7.55
N SER A 136 7.36 -15.78 7.36
CA SER A 136 7.76 -14.76 8.34
C SER A 136 6.76 -13.61 8.48
N LEU A 137 5.85 -13.45 7.50
CA LEU A 137 4.85 -12.40 7.50
C LEU A 137 3.71 -12.70 8.46
N THR A 138 3.23 -11.65 9.10
CA THR A 138 2.03 -11.71 9.96
C THR A 138 0.78 -11.98 9.14
N ASP A 139 -0.26 -12.53 9.78
CA ASP A 139 -1.55 -12.76 9.13
C ASP A 139 -2.13 -11.46 8.54
N THR A 140 -1.85 -10.31 9.17
CA THR A 140 -2.27 -9.00 8.69
C THR A 140 -1.53 -8.55 7.42
N GLU A 141 -0.25 -8.90 7.27
CA GLU A 141 0.52 -8.63 6.05
C GLU A 141 0.03 -9.52 4.91
N LYS A 142 -0.21 -10.82 5.17
CA LYS A 142 -0.82 -11.74 4.20
C LYS A 142 -2.19 -11.25 3.76
N ASP A 143 -3.00 -10.77 4.71
CA ASP A 143 -4.30 -10.19 4.41
C ASP A 143 -4.24 -8.98 3.48
N LEU A 144 -3.18 -8.17 3.57
CA LEU A 144 -2.92 -7.03 2.68
C LEU A 144 -2.41 -7.49 1.32
N ILE A 145 -1.57 -8.52 1.28
CA ILE A 145 -1.11 -9.14 0.02
C ILE A 145 -2.31 -9.64 -0.77
N ASP A 146 -3.18 -10.45 -0.14
CA ASP A 146 -4.41 -10.94 -0.78
C ASP A 146 -5.24 -9.78 -1.33
N TYR A 147 -5.36 -8.68 -0.59
CA TYR A 147 -6.07 -7.50 -1.05
C TYR A 147 -5.41 -6.88 -2.28
N CYS A 148 -4.09 -6.71 -2.27
CA CYS A 148 -3.37 -6.15 -3.41
C CYS A 148 -3.45 -7.05 -4.64
N GLU A 149 -3.34 -8.37 -4.48
CA GLU A 149 -3.46 -9.36 -5.56
C GLU A 149 -4.86 -9.38 -6.16
N ASN A 150 -5.90 -9.31 -5.34
CA ASN A 150 -7.28 -9.21 -5.83
C ASN A 150 -7.53 -7.91 -6.62
N ASN A 151 -6.73 -6.87 -6.37
CA ASN A 151 -6.80 -5.60 -7.10
C ASN A 151 -5.74 -5.47 -8.20
N TRP A 152 -4.92 -6.51 -8.39
CA TRP A 152 -3.83 -6.51 -9.35
C TRP A 152 -4.40 -6.54 -10.78
N GLY A 153 -4.13 -5.50 -11.56
CA GLY A 153 -4.63 -5.36 -12.93
C GLY A 153 -5.86 -4.46 -13.09
N HIS A 154 -6.39 -3.87 -12.02
CA HIS A 154 -7.32 -2.74 -12.19
C HIS A 154 -6.57 -1.51 -12.73
N SER A 155 -7.18 -0.80 -13.68
CA SER A 155 -6.63 0.45 -14.21
C SER A 155 -6.42 1.54 -13.15
N GLN A 156 -7.12 1.43 -12.02
CA GLN A 156 -7.03 2.36 -10.89
C GLN A 156 -7.00 1.54 -9.59
N ILE A 157 -5.96 1.70 -8.77
CA ILE A 157 -5.92 1.08 -7.44
C ILE A 157 -6.98 1.76 -6.56
N PRO A 158 -7.86 0.99 -5.89
CA PRO A 158 -8.86 1.58 -5.00
C PRO A 158 -8.21 2.30 -3.82
N VAL A 159 -8.71 3.50 -3.54
CA VAL A 159 -8.27 4.31 -2.39
C VAL A 159 -8.82 3.71 -1.09
N VAL A 160 -7.92 3.28 -0.22
CA VAL A 160 -8.27 2.75 1.10
C VAL A 160 -8.47 3.89 2.09
N LYS A 161 -9.63 3.92 2.75
CA LYS A 161 -9.91 4.87 3.83
C LYS A 161 -9.25 4.42 5.12
N LEU A 162 -8.34 5.23 5.64
CA LEU A 162 -7.68 4.97 6.91
C LEU A 162 -8.62 5.26 8.10
N PRO A 163 -8.54 4.46 9.18
CA PRO A 163 -9.33 4.65 10.38
C PRO A 163 -8.98 5.99 11.06
N GLU A 164 -9.99 6.66 11.61
CA GLU A 164 -9.82 7.98 12.24
C GLU A 164 -9.27 7.91 13.68
N LYS A 165 -9.25 6.71 14.30
CA LYS A 165 -8.81 6.45 15.69
C LYS A 165 -7.97 5.18 15.77
#